data_AF-A0A525KG60-F1
#
_entry.id   AF-A0A525KG60-F1
#
_cell.length_a   1.000
_cell.length_b   1.000
_cell.length_c   1.000
_cell.angle_alpha   90.00
_cell.angle_beta   90.00
_cell.angle_gamma   90.00
#
_symmetry.space_group_name_H-M   'P 1'
#
loop_
_entity.id
_entity.type
_entity.pdbx_description
1 polymer ?
#
loop_
_entity_poly.entity_id
_entity_poly.type
_entity_poly.pdbx_seq_one_letter_code
_entity_poly.pdbx_strand_id
1 'polypeptide(L)'
;MFAGHDPYLVALSVVIAILGGYTGFGLAARIRGTPGVGRRVLLAGAAVFLAVGIWTMHFVGMLAAPIPSDTVYLVLPTIISFLICALVVGISLFFVSIGEPSLWRVVSSAVLLGVGIVSMHYVGIHGLAGNFAIQHDDSMVLLSVLVAIVAAYGGLRAFLARQGGVRLIASSIAFGVAVSGMHYTAMYGMHFMPLSGEAHHHGGGLAASQQVLALVVTLLCFVIAAGFLLSLVPDPRRQTSLAAAELVDVPETATGSLLALWREPAAGPRAISAPLGGVGQPPRAAPVVRLPVEGADGTHFIDTADVRSVRADAHYTRVHDGTRERMCPWSISEAEAQLDPGLFVRVHRSHIVAIPHVSFVRKEGDGAVIELDGPAPHRVPVSRAKIAEVKARLGLARRHA
;
A
#
# COMPACT_ATOMS: atom_id res chain seq x y z
N MET A 1 4.32 -19.61 -32.71
CA MET A 1 3.93 -19.55 -31.28
C MET A 1 2.59 -20.22 -31.01
N PHE A 2 1.47 -19.80 -31.64
CA PHE A 2 0.11 -20.24 -31.25
C PHE A 2 -0.55 -21.31 -32.15
N ALA A 3 0.19 -21.97 -33.04
CA ALA A 3 -0.40 -23.01 -33.89
C ALA A 3 -1.01 -24.11 -33.01
N GLY A 4 -2.26 -24.49 -33.30
CA GLY A 4 -3.00 -25.50 -32.55
C GLY A 4 -3.53 -25.06 -31.17
N HIS A 5 -3.26 -23.84 -30.72
CA HIS A 5 -3.80 -23.35 -29.45
C HIS A 5 -5.27 -22.91 -29.58
N ASP A 6 -6.05 -23.11 -28.53
CA ASP A 6 -7.38 -22.48 -28.40
C ASP A 6 -7.20 -20.97 -28.18
N PRO A 7 -7.62 -20.11 -29.13
CA PRO A 7 -7.41 -18.67 -29.04
C PRO A 7 -8.18 -18.01 -27.88
N TYR A 8 -9.32 -18.58 -27.47
CA TYR A 8 -10.11 -18.04 -26.36
C TYR A 8 -9.43 -18.29 -25.03
N LEU A 9 -8.86 -19.47 -24.84
CA LEU A 9 -8.09 -19.78 -23.63
C LEU A 9 -6.76 -19.01 -23.60
N VAL A 10 -6.12 -18.77 -24.75
CA VAL A 10 -4.96 -17.86 -24.81
C VAL A 10 -5.34 -16.45 -24.39
N ALA A 11 -6.43 -15.90 -24.92
CA ALA A 11 -6.89 -14.56 -24.52
C ALA A 11 -7.26 -14.52 -23.03
N LEU A 12 -7.94 -15.55 -22.53
CA LEU A 12 -8.31 -15.66 -21.11
C LEU A 12 -7.08 -15.72 -20.21
N SER A 13 -6.03 -16.46 -20.56
CA SER A 13 -4.81 -16.56 -19.76
C SER A 13 -4.19 -15.17 -19.58
N VAL A 14 -4.08 -14.40 -20.66
CA VAL A 14 -3.56 -13.03 -20.65
C VAL A 14 -4.44 -12.12 -19.79
N VAL A 15 -5.76 -12.15 -19.98
CA VAL A 15 -6.71 -11.36 -19.17
C VAL A 15 -6.55 -11.67 -17.69
N ILE A 16 -6.46 -12.94 -17.31
CA ILE A 16 -6.32 -13.35 -15.91
C ILE A 16 -5.02 -12.86 -15.29
N ALA A 17 -3.90 -12.89 -16.03
CA ALA A 17 -2.65 -12.28 -15.56
C ALA A 17 -2.77 -10.77 -15.38
N ILE A 18 -3.47 -10.07 -16.29
CA ILE A 18 -3.74 -8.64 -16.18
C ILE A 18 -4.58 -8.33 -14.93
N LEU A 19 -5.65 -9.09 -14.67
CA LEU A 19 -6.52 -8.88 -13.51
C LEU A 19 -5.79 -9.16 -12.18
N GLY A 20 -4.98 -10.22 -12.13
CA GLY A 20 -4.12 -10.52 -10.99
C GLY A 20 -3.09 -9.41 -10.74
N GLY A 21 -2.44 -8.93 -11.81
CA GLY A 21 -1.53 -7.78 -11.78
C GLY A 21 -2.20 -6.51 -11.28
N TYR A 22 -3.37 -6.17 -11.82
CA TYR A 22 -4.14 -4.99 -11.44
C TYR A 22 -4.51 -5.01 -9.96
N THR A 23 -5.05 -6.13 -9.49
CA THR A 23 -5.44 -6.27 -8.09
C THR A 23 -4.23 -6.20 -7.18
N GLY A 24 -3.13 -6.88 -7.54
CA GLY A 24 -1.88 -6.87 -6.78
C GLY A 24 -1.24 -5.48 -6.70
N PHE A 25 -1.07 -4.80 -7.82
CA PHE A 25 -0.53 -3.44 -7.87
C PHE A 25 -1.46 -2.40 -7.24
N GLY A 26 -2.78 -2.60 -7.36
CA GLY A 26 -3.79 -1.76 -6.70
C GLY A 26 -3.71 -1.86 -5.18
N LEU A 27 -3.52 -3.07 -4.63
CA LEU A 27 -3.26 -3.27 -3.20
C LEU A 27 -1.90 -2.66 -2.79
N ALA A 28 -0.87 -2.80 -3.64
CA ALA A 28 0.44 -2.21 -3.41
C ALA A 28 0.41 -0.68 -3.30
N ALA A 29 -0.38 -0.03 -4.16
CA ALA A 29 -0.56 1.42 -4.15
C ALA A 29 -1.14 1.95 -2.81
N ARG A 30 -1.88 1.12 -2.07
CA ARG A 30 -2.48 1.46 -0.77
C ARG A 30 -1.51 1.31 0.42
N ILE A 31 -0.39 0.61 0.25
CA ILE A 31 0.58 0.28 1.32
C ILE A 31 1.14 1.54 1.99
N ARG A 32 1.47 2.58 1.21
CA ARG A 32 2.15 3.79 1.73
C ARG A 32 1.26 4.67 2.61
N GLY A 33 -0.06 4.54 2.51
CA GLY A 33 -1.03 5.32 3.30
C GLY A 33 -1.53 4.62 4.57
N THR A 34 -1.13 3.36 4.79
CA THR A 34 -1.70 2.51 5.86
C THR A 34 -0.62 2.09 6.86
N PRO A 35 -0.62 2.60 8.11
CA PRO A 35 0.36 2.17 9.12
C PRO A 35 0.00 0.81 9.75
N GLY A 36 1.00 0.17 10.36
CA GLY A 36 0.81 -1.01 11.21
C GLY A 36 0.34 -2.28 10.49
N VAL A 37 -0.64 -2.98 11.07
CA VAL A 37 -1.13 -4.30 10.61
C VAL A 37 -1.71 -4.23 9.20
N GLY A 38 -2.38 -3.13 8.84
CA GLY A 38 -2.96 -2.97 7.50
C GLY A 38 -1.90 -3.02 6.39
N ARG A 39 -0.68 -2.54 6.65
CA ARG A 39 0.44 -2.63 5.70
C ARG A 39 0.79 -4.09 5.36
N ARG A 40 0.83 -4.96 6.38
CA ARG A 40 1.17 -6.38 6.22
C ARG A 40 0.08 -7.14 5.47
N VAL A 41 -1.19 -6.85 5.78
CA VAL A 41 -2.34 -7.43 5.08
C VAL A 41 -2.37 -7.03 3.62
N LEU A 42 -2.11 -5.75 3.30
CA LEU A 42 -2.04 -5.28 1.92
C LEU A 42 -0.88 -5.91 1.14
N LEU A 43 0.30 -6.05 1.77
CA LEU A 43 1.44 -6.71 1.15
C LEU A 43 1.16 -8.20 0.90
N ALA A 44 0.59 -8.90 1.88
CA ALA A 44 0.22 -10.31 1.73
C ALA A 44 -0.85 -10.49 0.65
N GLY A 45 -1.88 -9.64 0.63
CA GLY A 45 -2.91 -9.64 -0.41
C GLY A 45 -2.32 -9.39 -1.80
N ALA A 46 -1.42 -8.41 -1.94
CA ALA A 46 -0.73 -8.14 -3.21
C ALA A 46 0.07 -9.36 -3.68
N ALA A 47 0.82 -10.01 -2.78
CA ALA A 47 1.58 -11.21 -3.09
C ALA A 47 0.67 -12.37 -3.52
N VAL A 48 -0.43 -12.61 -2.80
CA VAL A 48 -1.40 -13.68 -3.12
C VAL A 48 -2.03 -13.45 -4.49
N PHE A 49 -2.55 -12.26 -4.78
CA PHE A 49 -3.18 -11.98 -6.08
C PHE A 49 -2.19 -12.09 -7.25
N LEU A 50 -0.95 -11.62 -7.07
CA LEU A 50 0.09 -11.79 -8.10
C LEU A 50 0.43 -13.27 -8.29
N ALA A 51 0.66 -14.03 -7.22
CA ALA A 51 1.02 -15.45 -7.32
C ALA A 51 -0.10 -16.30 -7.93
N VAL A 52 -1.34 -16.11 -7.44
CA VAL A 52 -2.53 -16.80 -7.97
C VAL A 52 -2.79 -16.39 -9.41
N GLY A 53 -2.61 -15.11 -9.78
CA GLY A 53 -2.73 -14.64 -11.16
C GLY A 53 -1.72 -15.28 -12.10
N ILE A 54 -0.43 -15.30 -11.72
CA ILE A 54 0.65 -15.90 -12.52
C ILE A 54 0.41 -17.41 -12.69
N TRP A 55 0.08 -18.12 -11.61
CA TRP A 55 -0.15 -19.55 -11.63
C TRP A 55 -1.40 -19.94 -12.42
N THR A 56 -2.50 -19.20 -12.23
CA THR A 56 -3.75 -19.44 -12.96
C THR A 56 -3.53 -19.18 -14.45
N MET A 57 -2.86 -18.09 -14.81
CA MET A 57 -2.49 -17.82 -16.21
C MET A 57 -1.70 -18.98 -16.81
N HIS A 58 -0.69 -19.50 -16.10
CA HIS A 58 0.10 -20.63 -16.59
C HIS A 58 -0.78 -21.84 -16.95
N PHE A 59 -1.67 -22.27 -16.05
CA PHE A 59 -2.50 -23.45 -16.30
C PHE A 59 -3.66 -23.20 -17.28
N VAL A 60 -4.23 -22.00 -17.35
CA VAL A 60 -5.12 -21.63 -18.47
C VAL A 60 -4.35 -21.74 -19.80
N GLY A 61 -3.10 -21.26 -19.84
CA GLY A 61 -2.24 -21.36 -21.02
C GLY A 61 -1.91 -22.80 -21.41
N MET A 62 -1.66 -23.68 -20.43
CA MET A 62 -1.49 -25.13 -20.65
C MET A 62 -2.77 -25.76 -21.23
N LEU A 63 -3.94 -25.44 -20.69
CA LEU A 63 -5.23 -25.91 -21.22
C LEU A 63 -5.51 -25.40 -22.64
N ALA A 64 -4.94 -24.26 -23.01
CA ALA A 64 -5.04 -23.71 -24.35
C ALA A 64 -4.15 -24.44 -25.36
N ALA A 65 -3.08 -25.11 -24.92
CA ALA A 65 -2.09 -25.71 -25.80
C ALA A 65 -2.57 -27.06 -26.36
N PRO A 66 -2.12 -27.45 -27.58
CA PRO A 66 -2.47 -28.72 -28.21
C PRO A 66 -1.70 -29.90 -27.59
N ILE A 67 -1.93 -30.14 -26.30
CA ILE A 67 -1.32 -31.23 -25.53
C ILE A 67 -2.11 -32.53 -25.82
N PRO A 68 -1.46 -33.71 -25.87
CA PRO A 68 -2.15 -34.99 -26.07
C PRO A 68 -3.32 -35.20 -25.08
N SER A 69 -4.45 -35.68 -25.56
CA SER A 69 -5.71 -35.76 -24.79
C SER A 69 -5.69 -36.76 -23.64
N ASP A 70 -4.74 -37.70 -23.63
CA ASP A 70 -4.51 -38.69 -22.58
C ASP A 70 -3.61 -38.15 -21.45
N THR A 71 -3.18 -36.88 -21.53
CA THR A 71 -2.32 -36.25 -20.52
C THR A 71 -3.06 -36.03 -19.21
N VAL A 72 -2.40 -36.42 -18.12
CA VAL A 72 -2.82 -36.12 -16.75
C VAL A 72 -1.83 -35.20 -16.07
N TYR A 73 -2.28 -34.53 -15.01
CA TYR A 73 -1.48 -33.59 -14.22
C TYR A 73 -1.19 -34.19 -12.85
N LEU A 74 0.07 -34.48 -12.55
CA LEU A 74 0.50 -34.92 -11.24
C LEU A 74 0.24 -33.81 -10.21
N VAL A 75 -0.48 -34.17 -9.15
CA VAL A 75 -0.96 -33.21 -8.14
C VAL A 75 0.21 -32.60 -7.36
N LEU A 76 1.21 -33.40 -7.01
CA LEU A 76 2.32 -32.94 -6.18
C LEU A 76 3.20 -31.87 -6.88
N PRO A 77 3.72 -32.07 -8.12
CA PRO A 77 4.42 -31.02 -8.85
C PRO A 77 3.55 -29.77 -9.07
N THR A 78 2.25 -29.97 -9.34
CA THR A 78 1.29 -28.87 -9.50
C THR A 78 1.19 -28.01 -8.24
N ILE A 79 1.07 -28.62 -7.06
CA ILE A 79 1.06 -27.89 -5.78
C ILE A 79 2.42 -27.25 -5.49
N ILE A 80 3.53 -27.96 -5.72
CA ILE A 80 4.88 -27.43 -5.51
C ILE A 80 5.12 -26.20 -6.38
N SER A 81 4.69 -26.23 -7.64
CA SER A 81 4.79 -25.09 -8.57
C SER A 81 4.09 -23.85 -7.99
N PHE A 82 2.87 -24.01 -7.46
CA PHE A 82 2.13 -22.93 -6.82
C PHE A 82 2.87 -22.39 -5.60
N LEU A 83 3.36 -23.26 -4.73
CA LEU A 83 4.09 -22.89 -3.52
C LEU A 83 5.38 -22.13 -3.82
N ILE A 84 6.14 -22.56 -4.84
CA ILE A 84 7.34 -21.85 -5.32
C ILE A 84 6.95 -20.42 -5.72
N CYS A 85 5.92 -20.26 -6.55
CA CYS A 85 5.47 -18.94 -6.99
C CYS A 85 5.02 -18.07 -5.81
N ALA A 86 4.14 -18.59 -4.95
CA ALA A 86 3.61 -17.84 -3.81
C ALA A 86 4.72 -17.37 -2.86
N LEU A 87 5.66 -18.26 -2.54
CA LEU A 87 6.77 -17.96 -1.65
C LEU A 87 7.71 -16.93 -2.27
N VAL A 88 8.13 -17.15 -3.52
CA VAL A 88 9.11 -16.27 -4.18
C VAL A 88 8.54 -14.89 -4.48
N VAL A 89 7.27 -14.80 -4.91
CA VAL A 89 6.55 -13.53 -5.04
C VAL A 89 6.49 -12.82 -3.69
N GLY A 90 6.05 -13.51 -2.64
CA GLY A 90 5.95 -12.95 -1.29
C GLY A 90 7.28 -12.43 -0.76
N ILE A 91 8.34 -13.23 -0.84
CA ILE A 91 9.69 -12.85 -0.39
C ILE A 91 10.21 -11.66 -1.20
N SER A 92 10.04 -11.66 -2.53
CA SER A 92 10.55 -10.59 -3.39
C SER A 92 9.86 -9.26 -3.10
N LEU A 93 8.54 -9.27 -2.90
CA LEU A 93 7.76 -8.09 -2.53
C LEU A 93 8.07 -7.63 -1.10
N PHE A 94 8.25 -8.56 -0.16
CA PHE A 94 8.65 -8.22 1.20
C PHE A 94 10.01 -7.53 1.20
N PHE A 95 11.01 -8.15 0.57
CA PHE A 95 12.37 -7.62 0.54
C PHE A 95 12.45 -6.24 -0.12
N VAL A 96 11.77 -6.05 -1.25
CA VAL A 96 11.74 -4.75 -1.94
C VAL A 96 10.99 -3.67 -1.14
N SER A 97 10.10 -4.07 -0.23
CA SER A 97 9.30 -3.17 0.60
C SER A 97 9.97 -2.74 1.91
N ILE A 98 11.14 -3.31 2.26
CA ILE A 98 11.90 -2.90 3.44
C ILE A 98 12.68 -1.63 3.09
N GLY A 99 12.59 -0.59 3.93
CA GLY A 99 13.39 0.64 3.80
C GLY A 99 13.21 1.39 2.47
N GLU A 100 14.22 2.19 2.11
CA GLU A 100 14.28 2.88 0.82
C GLU A 100 14.69 1.90 -0.31
N PRO A 101 14.00 1.93 -1.46
CA PRO A 101 14.27 1.00 -2.57
C PRO A 101 15.55 1.40 -3.31
N SER A 102 16.68 0.79 -2.95
CA SER A 102 17.93 0.91 -3.72
C SER A 102 17.85 0.12 -5.03
N LEU A 103 18.58 0.57 -6.07
CA LEU A 103 18.62 -0.12 -7.37
C LEU A 103 19.03 -1.60 -7.22
N TRP A 104 20.05 -1.89 -6.39
CA TRP A 104 20.48 -3.25 -6.15
C TRP A 104 19.44 -4.13 -5.49
N ARG A 105 18.64 -3.59 -4.59
CA ARG A 105 17.54 -4.33 -3.97
C ARG A 105 16.47 -4.68 -4.99
N VAL A 106 16.14 -3.75 -5.89
CA VAL A 106 15.16 -3.99 -6.96
C VAL A 106 15.68 -5.05 -7.93
N VAL A 107 16.95 -4.96 -8.35
CA VAL A 107 17.55 -5.93 -9.27
C VAL A 107 17.65 -7.32 -8.62
N SER A 108 18.11 -7.43 -7.37
CA SER A 108 18.18 -8.73 -6.68
C SER A 108 16.80 -9.35 -6.47
N SER A 109 15.80 -8.54 -6.09
CA SER A 109 14.41 -9.00 -5.99
C SER A 109 13.84 -9.41 -7.36
N ALA A 110 14.21 -8.71 -8.43
CA ALA A 110 13.75 -9.03 -9.79
C ALA A 110 14.34 -10.35 -10.29
N VAL A 111 15.62 -10.59 -10.04
CA VAL A 111 16.27 -11.87 -10.37
C VAL A 111 15.64 -13.00 -9.57
N LEU A 112 15.48 -12.84 -8.25
CA LEU A 112 14.83 -13.83 -7.40
C LEU A 112 13.40 -14.14 -7.89
N LEU A 113 12.61 -13.09 -8.15
CA LEU A 113 11.25 -13.20 -8.66
C LEU A 113 11.21 -13.89 -10.03
N GLY A 114 12.06 -13.46 -10.98
CA GLY A 114 12.14 -14.05 -12.32
C GLY A 114 12.50 -15.53 -12.28
N VAL A 115 13.51 -15.91 -11.49
CA VAL A 115 13.88 -17.31 -11.26
C VAL A 115 12.70 -18.10 -10.67
N GLY A 116 11.99 -17.56 -9.68
CA GLY A 116 10.82 -18.23 -9.11
C GLY A 116 9.67 -18.44 -10.09
N ILE A 117 9.40 -17.46 -10.96
CA ILE A 117 8.36 -17.58 -12.00
C ILE A 117 8.75 -18.66 -13.02
N VAL A 118 10.00 -18.68 -13.46
CA VAL A 118 10.55 -19.71 -14.36
C VAL A 118 10.49 -21.08 -13.69
N SER A 119 10.94 -21.20 -12.44
CA SER A 119 10.88 -22.45 -11.69
C SER A 119 9.45 -22.95 -11.54
N MET A 120 8.50 -22.08 -11.19
CA MET A 120 7.08 -22.47 -11.15
C MET A 120 6.63 -23.00 -12.51
N HIS A 121 6.95 -22.30 -13.59
CA HIS A 121 6.53 -22.69 -14.94
C HIS A 121 7.05 -24.08 -15.33
N TYR A 122 8.36 -24.33 -15.20
CA TYR A 122 8.93 -25.62 -15.57
C TYR A 122 8.54 -26.74 -14.60
N VAL A 123 8.42 -26.48 -13.29
CA VAL A 123 7.88 -27.47 -12.34
C VAL A 123 6.42 -27.81 -12.66
N GLY A 124 5.63 -26.84 -13.12
CA GLY A 124 4.27 -27.06 -13.62
C GLY A 124 4.23 -27.97 -14.84
N ILE A 125 5.12 -27.73 -15.82
CA ILE A 125 5.28 -28.61 -17.01
C ILE A 125 5.74 -30.02 -16.62
N HIS A 126 6.68 -30.16 -15.67
CA HIS A 126 7.10 -31.47 -15.15
C HIS A 126 5.96 -32.24 -14.47
N GLY A 127 4.86 -31.57 -14.14
CA GLY A 127 3.64 -32.20 -13.66
C GLY A 127 2.86 -32.96 -14.74
N LEU A 128 3.13 -32.73 -16.03
CA LEU A 128 2.47 -33.46 -17.11
C LEU A 128 2.95 -34.92 -17.16
N ALA A 129 2.01 -35.85 -17.25
CA ALA A 129 2.29 -37.26 -17.44
C ALA A 129 1.38 -37.84 -18.52
N GLY A 130 1.94 -38.68 -19.39
CA GLY A 130 1.25 -39.34 -20.49
C GLY A 130 2.24 -40.18 -21.30
N ASN A 131 1.82 -40.70 -22.46
CA ASN A 131 2.68 -41.54 -23.30
C ASN A 131 3.65 -40.71 -24.18
N PHE A 132 4.39 -39.79 -23.56
CA PHE A 132 5.33 -38.91 -24.24
C PHE A 132 6.49 -38.53 -23.31
N ALA A 133 7.62 -38.17 -23.91
CA ALA A 133 8.69 -37.43 -23.28
C ALA A 133 8.59 -35.95 -23.70
N ILE A 134 8.92 -35.05 -22.77
CA ILE A 134 8.98 -33.61 -23.04
C ILE A 134 10.44 -33.24 -23.31
N GLN A 135 10.71 -32.62 -24.45
CA GLN A 135 12.01 -32.01 -24.75
C GLN A 135 11.87 -30.50 -24.82
N HIS A 136 12.92 -29.80 -24.38
CA HIS A 136 12.97 -28.34 -24.37
C HIS A 136 14.14 -27.84 -25.21
N ASP A 137 13.87 -26.83 -26.03
CA ASP A 137 14.92 -26.11 -26.76
C ASP A 137 15.64 -25.15 -25.79
N ASP A 138 16.92 -25.42 -25.51
CA ASP A 138 17.73 -24.65 -24.54
C ASP A 138 17.72 -23.13 -24.82
N SER A 139 17.69 -22.75 -26.10
CA SER A 139 17.64 -21.34 -26.50
C SER A 139 16.33 -20.65 -26.09
N MET A 140 15.20 -21.35 -26.19
CA MET A 140 13.88 -20.85 -25.79
C MET A 140 13.73 -20.85 -24.27
N VAL A 141 14.35 -21.80 -23.58
CA VAL A 141 14.46 -21.81 -22.11
C VAL A 141 15.25 -20.58 -21.64
N LEU A 142 16.41 -20.31 -22.23
CA LEU A 142 17.19 -19.13 -21.88
C LEU A 142 16.43 -17.84 -22.17
N LEU A 143 15.75 -17.75 -23.32
CA LEU A 143 14.95 -16.59 -23.68
C LEU A 143 13.78 -16.39 -22.71
N SER A 144 13.07 -17.44 -22.31
CA SER A 144 11.99 -17.35 -21.33
C SER A 144 12.51 -16.87 -19.98
N VAL A 145 13.70 -17.32 -19.54
CA VAL A 145 14.36 -16.84 -18.32
C VAL A 145 14.64 -15.33 -18.38
N LEU A 146 15.19 -14.85 -19.49
CA LEU A 146 15.47 -13.42 -19.69
C LEU A 146 14.17 -12.60 -19.66
N VAL A 147 13.13 -13.06 -20.36
CA VAL A 147 11.81 -12.41 -20.36
C VAL A 147 11.23 -12.39 -18.94
N ALA A 148 11.37 -13.48 -18.17
CA ALA A 148 10.90 -13.55 -16.79
C ALA A 148 11.57 -12.50 -15.89
N ILE A 149 12.89 -12.34 -16.00
CA ILE A 149 13.65 -11.36 -15.19
C ILE A 149 13.25 -9.94 -15.57
N VAL A 150 13.08 -9.65 -16.87
CA VAL A 150 12.63 -8.34 -17.35
C VAL A 150 11.19 -8.04 -16.89
N ALA A 151 10.30 -9.03 -16.99
CA ALA A 151 8.91 -8.93 -16.51
C ALA A 151 8.87 -8.69 -15.00
N ALA A 152 9.68 -9.44 -14.23
CA ALA A 152 9.81 -9.29 -12.78
C ALA A 152 10.35 -7.90 -12.40
N TYR A 153 11.38 -7.41 -13.10
CA TYR A 153 11.90 -6.06 -12.89
C TYR A 153 10.83 -5.00 -13.16
N GLY A 154 10.15 -5.08 -14.31
CA GLY A 154 9.06 -4.17 -14.67
C GLY A 154 7.91 -4.21 -13.65
N GLY A 155 7.51 -5.41 -13.22
CA GLY A 155 6.49 -5.63 -12.21
C GLY A 155 6.87 -5.04 -10.84
N LEU A 156 8.13 -5.17 -10.41
CA LEU A 156 8.61 -4.55 -9.17
C LEU A 156 8.69 -3.03 -9.27
N ARG A 157 9.11 -2.49 -10.42
CA ARG A 157 9.08 -1.04 -10.69
C ARG A 157 7.65 -0.52 -10.69
N ALA A 158 6.71 -1.28 -11.23
CA ALA A 158 5.28 -0.98 -11.15
C ALA A 158 4.78 -1.02 -9.71
N PHE A 159 5.09 -2.07 -8.96
CA PHE A 159 4.74 -2.22 -7.54
C PHE A 159 5.24 -1.06 -6.67
N LEU A 160 6.48 -0.60 -6.91
CA LEU A 160 7.07 0.52 -6.18
C LEU A 160 6.56 1.88 -6.64
N ALA A 161 6.06 2.00 -7.87
CA ALA A 161 5.58 3.26 -8.41
C ALA A 161 4.33 3.78 -7.69
N ARG A 162 4.18 5.11 -7.64
CA ARG A 162 2.90 5.74 -7.26
C ARG A 162 1.90 5.50 -8.41
N GLN A 163 1.13 4.44 -8.28
CA GLN A 163 0.17 3.98 -9.27
C GLN A 163 -1.20 4.60 -8.98
N GLY A 164 -1.87 5.07 -10.03
CA GLY A 164 -3.25 5.58 -9.98
C GLY A 164 -3.83 5.67 -11.39
N GLY A 165 -5.14 5.44 -11.51
CA GLY A 165 -5.88 5.53 -12.77
C GLY A 165 -5.22 4.79 -13.93
N VAL A 166 -4.95 5.50 -15.01
CA VAL A 166 -4.39 4.96 -16.27
C VAL A 166 -3.03 4.26 -16.07
N ARG A 167 -2.17 4.76 -15.18
CA ARG A 167 -0.84 4.15 -14.95
C ARG A 167 -0.94 2.75 -14.36
N LEU A 168 -1.96 2.52 -13.52
CA LEU A 168 -2.26 1.20 -12.96
C LEU A 168 -2.72 0.23 -14.05
N ILE A 169 -3.64 0.67 -14.89
CA ILE A 169 -4.12 -0.11 -16.03
C ILE A 169 -2.96 -0.47 -16.95
N ALA A 170 -2.16 0.51 -17.38
CA ALA A 170 -1.02 0.30 -18.26
C ALA A 170 0.02 -0.66 -17.67
N SER A 171 0.37 -0.51 -16.38
CA SER A 171 1.32 -1.40 -15.71
C SER A 171 0.80 -2.83 -15.61
N SER A 172 -0.50 -3.00 -15.40
CA SER A 172 -1.15 -4.31 -15.28
C SER A 172 -1.23 -5.03 -16.62
N ILE A 173 -1.56 -4.29 -17.70
CA ILE A 173 -1.52 -4.80 -19.07
C ILE A 173 -0.10 -5.23 -19.44
N ALA A 174 0.88 -4.36 -19.21
CA ALA A 174 2.28 -4.65 -19.50
C ALA A 174 2.77 -5.88 -18.71
N PHE A 175 2.42 -5.98 -17.43
CA PHE A 175 2.72 -7.15 -16.60
C PHE A 175 2.08 -8.43 -17.16
N GLY A 176 0.78 -8.42 -17.43
CA GLY A 176 0.09 -9.61 -17.95
C GLY A 176 0.67 -10.08 -19.28
N VAL A 177 0.90 -9.16 -20.22
CA VAL A 177 1.55 -9.46 -21.51
C VAL A 177 2.96 -10.02 -21.30
N ALA A 178 3.75 -9.47 -20.39
CA ALA A 178 5.12 -9.92 -20.16
C ALA A 178 5.18 -11.33 -19.52
N VAL A 179 4.34 -11.61 -18.53
CA VAL A 179 4.30 -12.93 -17.88
C VAL A 179 3.73 -13.99 -18.83
N SER A 180 2.67 -13.67 -19.58
CA SER A 180 2.15 -14.56 -20.63
C SER A 180 3.17 -14.76 -21.76
N GLY A 181 3.89 -13.69 -22.14
CA GLY A 181 4.97 -13.76 -23.13
C GLY A 181 6.07 -14.73 -22.71
N MET A 182 6.48 -14.70 -21.44
CA MET A 182 7.41 -15.69 -20.89
C MET A 182 6.88 -17.12 -21.05
N HIS A 183 5.63 -17.36 -20.60
CA HIS A 183 5.00 -18.67 -20.66
C HIS A 183 4.94 -19.21 -22.09
N TYR A 184 4.42 -18.43 -23.03
CA TYR A 184 4.30 -18.88 -24.41
C TYR A 184 5.65 -19.01 -25.13
N THR A 185 6.67 -18.27 -24.69
CA THR A 185 8.05 -18.44 -25.21
C THR A 185 8.60 -19.79 -24.81
N ALA A 186 8.44 -20.16 -23.55
CA ALA A 186 8.85 -21.47 -23.05
C ALA A 186 8.06 -22.62 -23.70
N MET A 187 6.74 -22.46 -23.87
CA MET A 187 5.88 -23.43 -24.56
C MET A 187 6.24 -23.59 -26.04
N TYR A 188 6.67 -22.51 -26.70
CA TYR A 188 7.08 -22.59 -28.11
C TYR A 188 8.32 -23.46 -28.32
N GLY A 189 9.23 -23.51 -27.34
CA GLY A 189 10.39 -24.39 -27.33
C GLY A 189 10.14 -25.75 -26.67
N MET A 190 8.88 -26.16 -26.47
CA MET A 190 8.53 -27.44 -25.85
C MET A 190 7.98 -28.41 -26.90
N HIS A 191 8.57 -29.60 -26.98
CA HIS A 191 8.18 -30.63 -27.95
C HIS A 191 7.81 -31.93 -27.25
N PHE A 192 6.70 -32.53 -27.68
CA PHE A 192 6.25 -33.85 -27.22
C PHE A 192 6.79 -34.93 -28.15
N MET A 193 7.60 -35.83 -27.60
CA MET A 193 8.15 -36.99 -28.32
C MET A 193 7.41 -38.25 -27.87
N PRO A 194 6.75 -39.00 -28.77
CA PRO A 194 6.10 -40.25 -28.42
C PRO A 194 7.10 -41.23 -27.81
N LEU A 195 6.74 -41.88 -26.71
CA LEU A 195 7.58 -42.95 -26.14
C LEU A 195 7.41 -44.20 -27.02
N SER A 196 8.45 -44.55 -27.77
CA SER A 196 8.51 -45.78 -28.56
C SER A 196 8.89 -46.96 -27.67
N GLY A 197 7.90 -47.58 -27.04
CA GLY A 197 8.04 -48.82 -26.27
C GLY A 197 7.11 -48.88 -25.05
N GLU A 198 6.63 -50.08 -24.70
CA GLU A 198 5.84 -50.36 -23.49
C GLU A 198 6.66 -50.10 -22.21
N ALA A 199 6.92 -48.84 -21.89
CA ALA A 199 7.35 -48.43 -20.57
C ALA A 199 6.10 -48.09 -19.75
N HIS A 200 5.42 -49.14 -19.27
CA HIS A 200 4.45 -49.02 -18.18
C HIS A 200 5.18 -48.60 -16.90
N HIS A 201 5.53 -47.32 -16.81
CA HIS A 201 5.85 -46.65 -15.55
C HIS A 201 4.80 -45.59 -15.29
N HIS A 202 3.58 -46.05 -14.96
CA HIS A 202 2.69 -45.27 -14.11
C HIS A 202 3.40 -45.11 -12.76
N GLY A 203 4.24 -44.09 -12.60
CA GLY A 203 4.72 -43.68 -11.29
C GLY A 203 3.50 -43.43 -10.40
N GLY A 204 3.32 -44.25 -9.37
CA GLY A 204 2.14 -44.26 -8.50
C GLY A 204 2.01 -42.99 -7.65
N GLY A 205 1.57 -41.91 -8.27
CA GLY A 205 1.27 -40.63 -7.63
C GLY A 205 -0.16 -40.18 -7.90
N LEU A 206 -0.69 -39.30 -7.03
CA LEU A 206 -2.00 -38.68 -7.29
C LEU A 206 -1.94 -37.86 -8.59
N ALA A 207 -2.83 -38.17 -9.51
CA ALA A 207 -2.98 -37.48 -10.79
C ALA A 207 -4.39 -36.88 -10.91
N ALA A 208 -4.47 -35.68 -11.47
CA ALA A 208 -5.71 -35.00 -11.81
C ALA A 208 -5.91 -35.06 -13.33
N SER A 209 -7.15 -35.32 -13.76
CA SER A 209 -7.49 -35.21 -15.17
C SER A 209 -7.51 -33.75 -15.61
N GLN A 210 -7.46 -33.52 -16.92
CA GLN A 210 -7.59 -32.19 -17.51
C GLN A 210 -8.90 -31.49 -17.10
N GLN A 211 -10.00 -32.23 -16.93
CA GLN A 211 -11.28 -31.68 -16.47
C GLN A 211 -11.20 -31.19 -15.02
N VAL A 212 -10.56 -31.96 -14.13
CA VAL A 212 -10.39 -31.56 -12.71
C VAL A 212 -9.55 -30.28 -12.63
N LEU A 213 -8.44 -30.22 -13.38
CA LEU A 213 -7.62 -29.02 -13.43
C LEU A 213 -8.40 -27.82 -13.99
N ALA A 214 -9.18 -28.01 -15.06
CA ALA A 214 -10.00 -26.95 -15.64
C ALA A 214 -11.03 -26.40 -14.65
N LEU A 215 -11.65 -27.26 -13.82
CA LEU A 215 -12.56 -26.82 -12.74
C LEU A 215 -11.84 -25.98 -11.68
N VAL A 216 -10.65 -26.42 -11.24
CA VAL A 216 -9.83 -25.67 -10.27
C VAL A 216 -9.43 -24.30 -10.82
N VAL A 217 -8.92 -24.27 -12.04
CA VAL A 217 -8.51 -23.03 -12.72
C VAL A 217 -9.70 -22.10 -12.94
N THR A 218 -10.87 -22.64 -13.30
CA THR A 218 -12.11 -21.87 -13.43
C THR A 218 -12.51 -21.21 -12.11
N LEU A 219 -12.47 -21.95 -11.01
CA LEU A 219 -12.73 -21.40 -9.67
C LEU A 219 -11.76 -20.25 -9.35
N LEU A 220 -10.46 -20.42 -9.63
CA LEU A 220 -9.48 -19.37 -9.40
C LEU A 220 -9.69 -18.15 -10.29
N CYS A 221 -10.11 -18.33 -11.55
CA CYS A 221 -10.52 -17.22 -12.41
C CYS A 221 -11.65 -16.39 -11.78
N PHE A 222 -12.67 -17.05 -11.21
CA PHE A 222 -13.74 -16.35 -10.49
C PHE A 222 -13.22 -15.63 -9.24
N VAL A 223 -12.31 -16.24 -8.47
CA VAL A 223 -11.68 -15.59 -7.30
C VAL A 223 -10.89 -14.34 -7.71
N ILE A 224 -10.12 -14.41 -8.79
CA ILE A 224 -9.36 -13.28 -9.33
C ILE A 224 -10.32 -12.18 -9.81
N ALA A 225 -11.37 -12.54 -10.55
CA ALA A 225 -12.37 -11.58 -11.02
C ALA A 225 -13.11 -10.90 -9.85
N ALA A 226 -13.50 -11.67 -8.82
CA ALA A 226 -14.11 -11.12 -7.61
C ALA A 226 -13.15 -10.16 -6.89
N GLY A 227 -11.88 -10.55 -6.73
CA GLY A 227 -10.85 -9.69 -6.14
C GLY A 227 -10.63 -8.40 -6.93
N PHE A 228 -10.62 -8.48 -8.26
CA PHE A 228 -10.55 -7.32 -9.14
C PHE A 228 -11.76 -6.40 -8.93
N LEU A 229 -12.98 -6.93 -8.98
CA LEU A 229 -14.21 -6.16 -8.75
C LEU A 229 -14.22 -5.48 -7.38
N LEU A 230 -13.82 -6.22 -6.33
CA LEU A 230 -13.66 -5.66 -4.98
C LEU A 230 -12.58 -4.57 -4.92
N SER A 231 -11.51 -4.68 -5.72
CA SER A 231 -10.48 -3.65 -5.79
C SER A 231 -10.97 -2.34 -6.41
N LEU A 232 -11.99 -2.41 -7.27
CA LEU A 232 -12.64 -1.25 -7.89
C LEU A 232 -13.61 -0.55 -6.94
N VAL A 233 -14.13 -1.25 -5.93
CA VAL A 233 -15.01 -0.64 -4.92
C VAL A 233 -14.23 0.49 -4.22
N PRO A 234 -14.71 1.75 -4.32
CA PRO A 234 -14.07 2.87 -3.67
C PRO A 234 -14.08 2.67 -2.15
N ASP A 235 -12.93 2.85 -1.52
CA ASP A 235 -12.84 2.81 -0.07
C ASP A 235 -13.55 4.07 0.47
N PRO A 236 -14.66 3.97 1.24
CA PRO A 236 -15.41 5.13 1.70
C PRO A 236 -14.53 6.10 2.49
N ARG A 237 -13.53 5.56 3.21
CA ARG A 237 -12.52 6.32 3.96
C ARG A 237 -11.71 7.25 3.05
N ARG A 238 -11.45 6.84 1.80
CA ARG A 238 -10.73 7.62 0.80
C ARG A 238 -11.60 8.72 0.19
N GLN A 239 -12.90 8.45 -0.02
CA GLN A 239 -13.85 9.47 -0.47
C GLN A 239 -14.06 10.55 0.58
N THR A 240 -14.13 10.20 1.86
CA THR A 240 -14.22 11.19 2.94
C THR A 240 -12.96 12.07 3.00
N SER A 241 -11.76 11.50 2.78
CA SER A 241 -10.52 12.29 2.73
C SER A 241 -10.42 13.20 1.50
N LEU A 242 -10.91 12.78 0.33
CA LEU A 242 -10.91 13.60 -0.89
C LEU A 242 -11.99 14.69 -0.86
N ALA A 243 -13.20 14.37 -0.38
CA ALA A 243 -14.26 15.35 -0.18
C ALA A 243 -13.87 16.40 0.87
N ALA A 244 -13.15 16.01 1.93
CA ALA A 244 -12.58 16.94 2.90
C ALA A 244 -11.47 17.81 2.29
N ALA A 245 -10.74 17.33 1.28
CA ALA A 245 -9.71 18.11 0.58
C ALA A 245 -10.29 19.04 -0.49
N GLU A 246 -11.36 18.65 -1.18
CA GLU A 246 -12.03 19.46 -2.21
C GLU A 246 -12.80 20.65 -1.60
N LEU A 247 -13.32 20.49 -0.38
CA LEU A 247 -13.90 21.61 0.40
C LEU A 247 -12.86 22.66 0.85
N VAL A 248 -11.57 22.35 0.75
CA VAL A 248 -10.46 23.26 1.10
C VAL A 248 -9.98 24.06 -0.13
N ASP A 249 -10.34 23.66 -1.35
CA ASP A 249 -9.81 24.21 -2.61
C ASP A 249 -10.86 25.07 -3.36
N VAL A 250 -11.50 25.99 -2.63
CA VAL A 250 -12.37 27.01 -3.25
C VAL A 250 -11.49 28.03 -3.99
N PRO A 251 -11.70 28.26 -5.29
CA PRO A 251 -10.78 29.07 -6.09
C PRO A 251 -10.73 30.53 -5.64
N GLU A 252 -9.50 31.01 -5.43
CA GLU A 252 -9.08 32.33 -4.95
C GLU A 252 -9.42 33.49 -5.92
N THR A 253 -10.29 33.28 -6.91
CA THR A 253 -10.66 34.28 -7.91
C THR A 253 -11.66 35.32 -7.38
N ALA A 254 -12.27 35.11 -6.22
CA ALA A 254 -13.17 36.08 -5.59
C ALA A 254 -12.46 37.01 -4.56
N THR A 255 -11.22 36.69 -4.16
CA THR A 255 -10.50 37.41 -3.08
C THR A 255 -9.50 38.45 -3.61
N GLY A 256 -9.33 38.55 -4.94
CA GLY A 256 -8.39 39.50 -5.57
C GLY A 256 -8.81 40.97 -5.52
N SER A 257 -10.08 41.29 -5.23
CA SER A 257 -10.58 42.68 -5.27
C SER A 257 -10.50 43.44 -3.93
N LEU A 258 -10.11 42.79 -2.82
CA LEU A 258 -10.08 43.42 -1.49
C LEU A 258 -8.67 43.74 -0.97
N LEU A 259 -7.61 43.28 -1.66
CA LEU A 259 -6.21 43.48 -1.27
C LEU A 259 -5.61 44.83 -1.72
N ALA A 260 -6.35 45.66 -2.46
CA ALA A 260 -5.84 46.94 -2.98
C ALA A 260 -5.90 48.12 -1.99
N LEU A 261 -6.35 47.93 -0.74
CA LEU A 261 -6.61 49.01 0.21
C LEU A 261 -5.69 49.06 1.46
N TRP A 262 -4.73 48.16 1.58
CA TRP A 262 -3.84 48.15 2.75
C TRP A 262 -2.51 48.82 2.42
N ARG A 263 -2.44 50.10 2.80
CA ARG A 263 -1.23 50.93 2.79
C ARG A 263 -0.43 50.65 4.07
N GLU A 264 0.83 50.26 3.94
CA GLU A 264 1.74 50.02 5.08
C GLU A 264 2.02 51.30 5.89
N PRO A 265 2.16 51.20 7.23
CA PRO A 265 2.95 52.13 8.00
C PRO A 265 4.36 51.59 8.31
N ALA A 266 5.30 52.49 8.12
CA ALA A 266 6.75 52.42 8.24
C ALA A 266 7.34 51.71 9.47
N ALA A 267 8.55 51.18 9.24
CA ALA A 267 9.49 50.59 10.18
C ALA A 267 9.78 51.45 11.43
N GLY A 268 9.78 50.79 12.59
CA GLY A 268 10.30 51.31 13.87
C GLY A 268 11.51 50.49 14.38
N PRO A 269 12.33 51.05 15.28
CA PRO A 269 13.78 50.86 15.24
C PRO A 269 14.35 49.71 16.11
N ARG A 270 15.50 49.19 15.64
CA ARG A 270 16.39 48.24 16.34
C ARG A 270 16.79 48.75 17.73
N ALA A 271 16.59 47.90 18.74
CA ALA A 271 17.10 48.10 20.10
C ALA A 271 18.31 47.20 20.40
N ILE A 272 19.20 47.78 21.20
CA ILE A 272 20.60 47.46 21.47
C ILE A 272 20.73 46.39 22.57
N SER A 273 21.78 45.58 22.51
CA SER A 273 22.14 44.55 23.48
C SER A 273 22.95 45.05 24.69
N ALA A 274 22.72 44.40 25.85
CA ALA A 274 23.55 44.21 27.07
C ALA A 274 23.12 45.02 28.34
N PRO A 275 23.46 44.60 29.59
CA PRO A 275 24.26 43.42 30.04
C PRO A 275 23.60 42.53 31.13
N LEU A 276 24.36 41.51 31.56
CA LEU A 276 24.06 40.43 32.52
C LEU A 276 23.64 40.86 33.95
N GLY A 277 22.67 40.16 34.53
CA GLY A 277 22.43 40.08 35.97
C GLY A 277 21.14 39.35 36.36
N GLY A 278 21.25 38.28 37.15
CA GLY A 278 20.14 37.72 37.94
C GLY A 278 19.74 36.28 37.61
N VAL A 279 20.09 35.35 38.51
CA VAL A 279 19.53 33.99 38.57
C VAL A 279 18.05 34.10 38.91
N GLY A 280 17.21 33.81 37.94
CA GLY A 280 15.77 33.73 38.07
C GLY A 280 15.22 33.11 36.81
N GLN A 281 14.30 32.17 36.94
CA GLN A 281 13.55 31.51 35.87
C GLN A 281 13.38 32.46 34.66
N PRO A 282 13.74 32.07 33.42
CA PRO A 282 13.47 32.93 32.27
C PRO A 282 11.97 33.29 32.31
N PRO A 283 11.61 34.58 32.14
CA PRO A 283 10.21 34.97 32.07
C PRO A 283 9.54 34.06 31.03
N ARG A 284 8.47 33.36 31.44
CA ARG A 284 7.66 32.56 30.49
C ARG A 284 7.35 33.48 29.33
N ALA A 285 7.85 33.12 28.14
CA ALA A 285 7.52 33.85 26.93
C ALA A 285 6.01 33.99 26.85
N ALA A 286 5.52 35.18 26.49
CA ALA A 286 4.10 35.40 26.33
C ALA A 286 3.55 34.34 25.33
N PRO A 287 2.40 33.71 25.63
CA PRO A 287 1.83 32.71 24.73
C PRO A 287 1.70 33.24 23.32
N VAL A 288 2.06 32.41 22.35
CA VAL A 288 2.04 32.81 20.95
C VAL A 288 0.59 32.84 20.47
N VAL A 289 0.19 33.93 19.83
CA VAL A 289 -1.17 34.08 19.27
C VAL A 289 -1.35 33.25 17.99
N ARG A 290 -0.26 33.06 17.23
CA ARG A 290 -0.27 32.29 15.98
C ARG A 290 0.78 31.19 15.94
N LEU A 291 0.36 29.99 15.57
CA LEU A 291 1.19 28.81 15.50
C LEU A 291 1.69 28.59 14.04
N PRO A 292 3.00 28.36 13.81
CA PRO A 292 3.53 28.13 12.48
C PRO A 292 3.19 26.73 11.97
N VAL A 293 2.78 26.66 10.70
CA VAL A 293 2.49 25.42 9.98
C VAL A 293 3.12 25.42 8.60
N GLU A 294 3.65 24.30 8.16
CA GLU A 294 4.23 24.14 6.83
C GLU A 294 3.15 23.85 5.78
N GLY A 295 3.20 24.60 4.68
CA GLY A 295 2.41 24.43 3.47
C GLY A 295 3.30 24.28 2.24
N ALA A 296 2.69 24.08 1.07
CA ALA A 296 3.41 23.87 -0.19
C ALA A 296 4.27 25.08 -0.61
N ASP A 297 3.84 26.30 -0.24
CA ASP A 297 4.46 27.57 -0.63
C ASP A 297 5.30 28.22 0.50
N GLY A 298 5.45 27.53 1.64
CA GLY A 298 6.25 28.00 2.78
C GLY A 298 5.59 27.83 4.15
N THR A 299 6.06 28.58 5.15
CA THR A 299 5.50 28.57 6.51
C THR A 299 4.33 29.54 6.61
N HIS A 300 3.15 29.01 6.88
CA HIS A 300 1.94 29.78 7.20
C HIS A 300 1.75 29.87 8.71
N PHE A 301 0.92 30.80 9.17
CA PHE A 301 0.61 30.98 10.60
C PHE A 301 -0.90 30.82 10.81
N ILE A 302 -1.30 29.94 11.72
CA ILE A 302 -2.72 29.74 12.11
C ILE A 302 -2.96 30.39 13.46
N ASP A 303 -4.12 31.01 13.66
CA ASP A 303 -4.51 31.48 14.99
C ASP A 303 -4.63 30.30 15.97
N THR A 304 -4.11 30.46 17.17
CA THR A 304 -4.24 29.44 18.23
C THR A 304 -5.69 29.20 18.62
N ALA A 305 -6.60 30.16 18.41
CA ALA A 305 -8.04 29.97 18.61
C ALA A 305 -8.66 28.93 17.65
N ASP A 306 -8.03 28.67 16.50
CA ASP A 306 -8.50 27.66 15.53
C ASP A 306 -7.90 26.27 15.81
N VAL A 307 -6.93 26.17 16.72
CA VAL A 307 -6.22 24.92 17.01
C VAL A 307 -7.00 24.09 18.02
N ARG A 308 -7.34 22.86 17.65
CA ARG A 308 -8.05 21.90 18.51
C ARG A 308 -7.11 20.93 19.19
N SER A 309 -6.13 20.38 18.46
CA SER A 309 -5.14 19.47 19.04
C SER A 309 -3.77 19.59 18.37
N VAL A 310 -2.74 19.21 19.12
CA VAL A 310 -1.37 19.06 18.62
C VAL A 310 -0.88 17.65 18.97
N ARG A 311 -0.38 16.93 17.97
CA ARG A 311 0.09 15.55 18.09
C ARG A 311 1.57 15.44 17.75
N ALA A 312 2.33 14.68 18.53
CA ALA A 312 3.72 14.36 18.18
C ALA A 312 3.79 13.37 16.99
N ASP A 313 4.64 13.66 16.00
CA ASP A 313 4.97 12.77 14.89
C ASP A 313 6.48 12.84 14.59
N ALA A 314 7.23 11.84 15.07
CA ALA A 314 8.69 11.81 15.03
C ALA A 314 9.37 13.06 15.64
N HIS A 315 10.01 13.90 14.81
CA HIS A 315 10.75 15.11 15.22
C HIS A 315 9.93 16.40 15.13
N TYR A 316 8.70 16.32 14.62
CA TYR A 316 7.80 17.46 14.43
C TYR A 316 6.45 17.20 15.09
N THR A 317 5.53 18.15 14.98
CA THR A 317 4.16 18.00 15.43
C THR A 317 3.16 18.17 14.29
N ARG A 318 1.98 17.59 14.46
CA ARG A 318 0.83 17.84 13.61
C ARG A 318 -0.22 18.60 14.39
N VAL A 319 -0.73 19.66 13.79
CA VAL A 319 -1.71 20.57 14.38
C VAL A 319 -3.02 20.31 13.70
N HIS A 320 -4.04 19.95 14.47
CA HIS A 320 -5.39 19.77 13.99
C HIS A 320 -6.18 21.05 14.22
N ASP A 321 -6.58 21.68 13.13
CA ASP A 321 -7.42 22.87 13.13
C ASP A 321 -8.92 22.55 13.07
N GLY A 322 -9.31 21.28 13.23
CA GLY A 322 -10.69 20.79 13.15
C GLY A 322 -11.16 20.30 11.81
N THR A 323 -10.53 20.76 10.75
CA THR A 323 -10.81 20.33 9.38
C THR A 323 -9.68 19.44 8.86
N ARG A 324 -8.42 19.77 9.19
CA ARG A 324 -7.23 19.09 8.67
C ARG A 324 -6.08 19.10 9.69
N GLU A 325 -5.14 18.19 9.48
CA GLU A 325 -3.84 18.18 10.15
C GLU A 325 -2.82 18.95 9.30
N ARG A 326 -2.06 19.85 9.91
CA ARG A 326 -0.96 20.58 9.28
C ARG A 326 0.34 20.34 10.04
N MET A 327 1.46 20.24 9.33
CA MET A 327 2.75 20.00 9.97
C MET A 327 3.22 21.27 10.65
N CYS A 328 3.66 21.18 11.90
CA CYS A 328 4.30 22.25 12.63
C CYS A 328 5.75 21.85 12.91
N PRO A 329 6.72 22.73 12.61
CA PRO A 329 8.15 22.42 12.79
C PRO A 329 8.52 22.28 14.28
N TRP A 330 7.69 22.75 15.21
CA TRP A 330 7.93 22.62 16.64
C TRP A 330 7.82 21.19 17.11
N SER A 331 8.69 20.83 18.05
CA SER A 331 8.52 19.62 18.85
C SER A 331 7.31 19.74 19.78
N ILE A 332 6.77 18.62 20.28
CA ILE A 332 5.63 18.67 21.20
C ILE A 332 5.92 19.43 22.49
N SER A 333 7.15 19.35 23.00
CA SER A 333 7.57 20.08 24.21
C SER A 333 7.69 21.58 23.95
N GLU A 334 8.11 21.96 22.74
CA GLU A 334 8.17 23.36 22.31
C GLU A 334 6.77 23.93 22.12
N ALA A 335 5.87 23.19 21.46
CA ALA A 335 4.47 23.58 21.34
C ALA A 335 3.80 23.75 22.72
N GLU A 336 4.06 22.85 23.68
CA GLU A 336 3.56 22.99 25.06
C GLU A 336 4.08 24.24 25.78
N ALA A 337 5.32 24.64 25.51
CA ALA A 337 5.92 25.83 26.13
C ALA A 337 5.41 27.15 25.52
N GLN A 338 5.02 27.13 24.24
CA GLN A 338 4.61 28.31 23.47
C GLN A 338 3.09 28.56 23.50
N LEU A 339 2.28 27.52 23.68
CA LEU A 339 0.83 27.61 23.72
C LEU A 339 0.32 28.12 25.08
N ASP A 340 -0.83 28.81 25.06
CA ASP A 340 -1.45 29.31 26.30
C ASP A 340 -1.81 28.15 27.23
N PRO A 341 -1.17 28.05 28.41
CA PRO A 341 -1.43 26.98 29.35
C PRO A 341 -2.82 27.05 29.99
N GLY A 342 -3.58 28.13 29.83
CA GLY A 342 -5.00 28.22 30.23
C GLY A 342 -5.92 27.53 29.23
N LEU A 343 -5.64 27.66 27.93
CA LEU A 343 -6.45 27.11 26.85
C LEU A 343 -6.02 25.69 26.46
N PHE A 344 -4.73 25.40 26.50
CA PHE A 344 -4.16 24.13 26.08
C PHE A 344 -3.70 23.27 27.26
N VAL A 345 -3.90 21.95 27.14
CA VAL A 345 -3.43 20.98 28.13
C VAL A 345 -2.84 19.75 27.46
N ARG A 346 -1.70 19.27 27.98
CA ARG A 346 -1.09 18.01 27.54
C ARG A 346 -1.81 16.83 28.18
N VAL A 347 -2.66 16.16 27.40
CA VAL A 347 -3.49 15.04 27.85
C VAL A 347 -2.79 13.68 27.76
N HIS A 348 -1.77 13.59 26.91
CA HIS A 348 -0.98 12.38 26.68
C HIS A 348 0.48 12.76 26.37
N ARG A 349 1.42 11.81 26.49
CA ARG A 349 2.83 12.04 26.11
C ARG A 349 2.99 12.55 24.66
N SER A 350 2.01 12.29 23.81
CA SER A 350 2.00 12.62 22.39
C SER A 350 0.85 13.54 21.96
N HIS A 351 0.03 14.06 22.89
CA HIS A 351 -1.13 14.91 22.54
C HIS A 351 -1.30 16.09 23.49
N ILE A 352 -1.52 17.27 22.91
CA ILE A 352 -1.96 18.51 23.55
C ILE A 352 -3.31 18.87 22.93
N VAL A 353 -4.24 19.37 23.75
CA VAL A 353 -5.61 19.66 23.32
C VAL A 353 -6.03 21.04 23.84
N ALA A 354 -6.79 21.77 23.01
CA ALA A 354 -7.49 22.97 23.40
C ALA A 354 -8.78 22.61 24.17
N ILE A 355 -8.85 23.01 25.44
CA ILE A 355 -10.01 22.80 26.31
C ILE A 355 -11.31 23.38 25.74
N PRO A 356 -11.33 24.60 25.15
CA PRO A 356 -12.59 25.18 24.64
C PRO A 356 -13.29 24.34 23.57
N HIS A 357 -12.54 23.50 22.86
CA HIS A 357 -13.06 22.69 21.75
C HIS A 357 -13.45 21.26 22.15
N VAL A 358 -13.41 20.90 23.44
CA VAL A 358 -13.79 19.56 23.88
C VAL A 358 -15.32 19.46 23.92
N SER A 359 -15.89 18.63 23.03
CA SER A 359 -17.35 18.43 22.93
C SER A 359 -17.84 17.22 23.72
N PHE A 360 -16.98 16.22 23.92
CA PHE A 360 -17.36 15.00 24.63
C PHE A 360 -16.16 14.39 25.38
N VAL A 361 -16.40 13.76 26.52
CA VAL A 361 -15.41 12.98 27.26
C VAL A 361 -16.02 11.68 27.76
N ARG A 362 -15.35 10.56 27.51
CA ARG A 362 -15.76 9.23 27.97
C ARG A 362 -14.59 8.49 28.58
N LYS A 363 -14.86 7.72 29.64
CA LYS A 363 -13.89 6.79 30.20
C LYS A 363 -13.75 5.59 29.27
N GLU A 364 -12.52 5.22 28.93
CA GLU A 364 -12.22 4.06 28.09
C GLU A 364 -11.03 3.31 28.69
N GLY A 365 -11.29 2.10 29.20
CA GLY A 365 -10.32 1.33 29.99
C GLY A 365 -9.83 2.09 31.23
N ASP A 366 -8.51 2.12 31.41
CA ASP A 366 -7.81 2.89 32.45
C ASP A 366 -7.56 4.36 32.07
N GLY A 367 -7.92 4.75 30.84
CA GLY A 367 -7.77 6.10 30.30
C GLY A 367 -9.11 6.82 30.14
N ALA A 368 -9.07 7.88 29.35
CA ALA A 368 -10.27 8.50 28.80
C ALA A 368 -10.03 8.82 27.32
N VAL A 369 -11.11 8.99 26.56
CA VAL A 369 -11.08 9.55 25.23
C VAL A 369 -11.93 10.81 25.24
N ILE A 370 -11.37 11.87 24.68
CA ILE A 370 -12.10 13.12 24.43
C ILE A 370 -12.37 13.26 22.94
N GLU A 371 -13.52 13.83 22.61
CA GLU A 371 -13.85 14.22 21.25
C GLU A 371 -13.81 15.74 21.17
N LEU A 372 -13.21 16.24 20.09
CA LEU A 372 -13.13 17.67 19.81
C LEU A 372 -14.22 18.06 18.81
N ASP A 373 -14.71 19.28 18.93
CA ASP A 373 -15.62 19.87 17.96
C ASP A 373 -14.98 19.95 16.56
N GLY A 374 -15.81 19.93 15.53
CA GLY A 374 -15.37 19.99 14.14
C GLY A 374 -16.33 19.23 13.20
N PRO A 375 -16.17 19.40 11.88
CA PRO A 375 -16.96 18.69 10.87
C PRO A 375 -16.83 17.16 10.93
N ALA A 376 -15.74 16.64 11.50
CA ALA A 376 -15.57 15.22 11.79
C ALA A 376 -15.14 15.01 13.25
N PRO A 377 -15.66 13.98 13.94
CA PRO A 377 -15.30 13.72 15.33
C PRO A 377 -13.82 13.33 15.43
N HIS A 378 -13.01 14.21 16.02
CA HIS A 378 -11.59 13.97 16.28
C HIS A 378 -11.39 13.45 17.70
N ARG A 379 -11.00 12.18 17.82
CA ARG A 379 -10.83 11.49 19.11
C ARG A 379 -9.38 11.54 19.58
N VAL A 380 -9.16 12.04 20.80
CA VAL A 380 -7.83 12.12 21.42
C VAL A 380 -7.77 11.27 22.69
N PRO A 381 -6.79 10.36 22.82
CA PRO A 381 -6.59 9.59 24.04
C PRO A 381 -6.01 10.46 25.17
N VAL A 382 -6.53 10.27 26.38
CA VAL A 382 -6.10 10.91 27.62
C VAL A 382 -5.46 9.85 28.52
N SER A 383 -4.24 10.12 28.97
CA SER A 383 -3.53 9.24 29.90
C SER A 383 -4.18 9.22 31.29
N ARG A 384 -4.11 8.08 31.99
CA ARG A 384 -4.65 7.91 33.36
C ARG A 384 -4.26 9.04 34.33
N ALA A 385 -3.01 9.51 34.23
CA ALA A 385 -2.45 10.54 35.10
C ALA A 385 -3.03 11.94 34.82
N LYS A 386 -3.57 12.16 33.62
CA LYS A 386 -4.11 13.46 33.18
C LYS A 386 -5.62 13.56 33.25
N ILE A 387 -6.34 12.48 33.57
CA ILE A 387 -7.81 12.47 33.66
C ILE A 387 -8.33 13.50 34.67
N ALA A 388 -7.72 13.56 35.87
CA ALA A 388 -8.15 14.48 36.92
C ALA A 388 -8.00 15.95 36.50
N GLU A 389 -6.86 16.28 35.87
CA GLU A 389 -6.57 17.62 35.35
C GLU A 389 -7.55 18.01 34.23
N VAL A 390 -7.77 17.13 33.25
CA VAL A 390 -8.72 17.37 32.15
C VAL A 390 -10.14 17.58 32.69
N LYS A 391 -10.60 16.73 33.63
CA LYS A 391 -11.92 16.89 34.24
C LYS A 391 -12.07 18.21 35.00
N ALA A 392 -11.04 18.62 35.74
CA ALA A 392 -11.05 19.89 36.45
C ALA A 392 -11.16 21.07 35.48
N ARG A 393 -10.42 21.03 34.37
CA ARG A 393 -10.48 22.08 33.33
C ARG A 393 -11.80 22.13 32.56
N LEU A 394 -12.48 20.99 32.41
CA LEU A 394 -13.83 20.92 31.82
C LEU A 394 -14.95 21.27 32.81
N GLY A 395 -14.63 21.64 34.05
CA GLY A 395 -15.63 21.91 35.10
C GLY A 395 -16.34 20.66 35.62
N LEU A 396 -15.83 19.46 35.32
CA LEU A 396 -16.39 18.16 35.69
C LEU A 396 -15.78 17.60 36.99
N ALA A 397 -15.02 18.40 37.75
CA ALA A 397 -14.52 18.00 39.05
C ALA A 397 -15.70 17.78 40.02
N ARG A 398 -15.77 16.60 40.64
CA ARG A 398 -16.70 16.37 41.75
C ARG A 398 -16.35 17.36 42.87
N ARG A 399 -17.26 18.29 43.17
CA ARG A 399 -17.26 18.97 44.47
C ARG A 399 -17.46 17.89 45.53
N HIS A 400 -16.43 17.60 46.30
CA HIS A 400 -16.60 16.93 47.58
C HIS A 400 -17.41 17.89 48.47
N ALA A 401 -18.65 17.51 48.77
CA ALA A 401 -19.39 17.97 49.93
C ALA A 401 -19.39 16.82 50.95
#